data_AF-A0A9W9MSE1-F1
#
_entry.id   AF-A0A9W9MSE1-F1
#
_cell.length_a   1.000
_cell.length_b   1.000
_cell.length_c   1.000
_cell.angle_alpha   90.00
_cell.angle_beta   90.00
_cell.angle_gamma   90.00
#
_symmetry.space_group_name_H-M   'P 1'
#
loop_
_entity.id
_entity.type
_entity.pdbx_description
1 polymer ?
#
loop_
_entity_poly.entity_id
_entity_poly.type
_entity_poly.pdbx_seq_one_letter_code
_entity_poly.pdbx_strand_id
1 'polypeptide(L)'
;MDQAYLDFLVRWEKQDEWSFFDLTGCPRELLVHLFQLAELAKQCEVALTMKWLTFNMTPITQIEHELMGWKNNVDSPSSYNDSNLTDDDAIKQFHEQQDRYHCAEAWRYALLLYLEYIFKSDRKRRSLGVNKLVRKTIDHIRCCRRTSQTQKQLLIPVFLAGSETSDEDMRRFVKEYCAYWGEKSRYSMFHSVPVLFDEIWATGKWWGAVIDSKTRPSPGHGQGSTQLLFG
;
A
#
# COMPACT_ATOMS: atom_id res chain seq x y z
N MET A 1 11.70 1.24 12.39
CA MET A 1 10.86 1.18 13.61
C MET A 1 11.29 -0.06 14.39
N ASP A 2 11.30 -0.02 15.72
CA ASP A 2 11.76 -1.15 16.55
C ASP A 2 10.72 -2.30 16.55
N GLN A 3 11.17 -3.55 16.36
CA GLN A 3 10.32 -4.75 16.40
C GLN A 3 9.59 -4.85 17.74
N ALA A 4 10.25 -4.49 18.86
CA ALA A 4 9.64 -4.52 20.18
C ALA A 4 8.44 -3.56 20.29
N TYR A 5 8.49 -2.43 19.59
CA TYR A 5 7.39 -1.48 19.56
C TYR A 5 6.23 -1.98 18.69
N LEU A 6 6.51 -2.63 17.56
CA LEU A 6 5.47 -3.28 16.75
C LEU A 6 4.75 -4.38 17.53
N ASP A 7 5.51 -5.27 18.19
CA ASP A 7 4.96 -6.35 19.01
C ASP A 7 4.10 -5.81 20.16
N PHE A 8 4.54 -4.71 20.76
CA PHE A 8 3.77 -3.98 21.76
C PHE A 8 2.42 -3.50 21.19
N LEU A 9 2.41 -2.81 20.04
CA LEU A 9 1.18 -2.31 19.42
C LEU A 9 0.22 -3.45 19.03
N VAL A 10 0.74 -4.53 18.43
CA VAL A 10 -0.05 -5.70 18.04
C VAL A 10 -0.71 -6.35 19.26
N ARG A 11 -0.01 -6.40 20.41
CA ARG A 11 -0.55 -6.94 21.65
C ARG A 11 -1.66 -6.05 22.21
N TRP A 12 -1.49 -4.73 22.18
CA TRP A 12 -2.45 -3.75 22.70
C TRP A 12 -3.73 -3.65 21.87
N GLU A 13 -3.64 -3.74 20.56
CA GLU A 13 -4.80 -3.76 19.67
C GLU A 13 -5.70 -5.01 19.87
N LYS A 14 -5.30 -6.00 20.67
CA LYS A 14 -6.20 -7.08 21.11
C LYS A 14 -6.96 -6.76 22.41
N GLN A 15 -6.51 -5.74 23.13
CA GLN A 15 -6.97 -5.39 24.47
C GLN A 15 -7.81 -4.10 24.49
N ASP A 16 -7.66 -3.25 23.48
CA ASP A 16 -8.38 -1.97 23.35
C ASP A 16 -9.54 -2.02 22.34
N GLU A 17 -10.35 -0.96 22.33
CA GLU A 17 -11.49 -0.75 21.42
C GLU A 17 -11.10 -0.19 20.03
N TRP A 18 -9.82 -0.18 19.66
CA TRP A 18 -9.35 0.27 18.36
C TRP A 18 -8.68 -0.86 17.57
N SER A 19 -8.73 -0.77 16.24
CA SER A 19 -7.95 -1.65 15.35
C SER A 19 -7.01 -0.87 14.45
N PHE A 20 -5.93 -1.49 13.98
CA PHE A 20 -5.05 -0.89 12.96
C PHE A 20 -5.84 -0.54 11.71
N PHE A 21 -6.87 -1.33 11.39
CA PHE A 21 -7.72 -1.05 10.25
C PHE A 21 -8.48 0.27 10.43
N ASP A 22 -9.01 0.55 11.62
CA ASP A 22 -9.77 1.79 11.84
C ASP A 22 -8.86 3.03 11.80
N LEU A 23 -7.58 2.87 12.17
CA LEU A 23 -6.58 3.95 12.11
C LEU A 23 -5.99 4.17 10.72
N THR A 24 -5.67 3.08 10.01
CA THR A 24 -4.81 3.11 8.81
C THR A 24 -5.46 2.51 7.55
N GLY A 25 -6.64 1.92 7.68
CA GLY A 25 -7.29 1.11 6.63
C GLY A 25 -6.58 -0.21 6.33
N CYS A 26 -5.45 -0.52 6.97
CA CYS A 26 -4.69 -1.74 6.76
C CYS A 26 -5.02 -2.78 7.86
N PRO A 27 -5.44 -4.00 7.49
CA PRO A 27 -5.56 -5.10 8.44
C PRO A 27 -4.25 -5.36 9.18
N ARG A 28 -4.34 -5.72 10.46
CA ARG A 28 -3.20 -6.00 11.35
C ARG A 28 -2.17 -6.93 10.73
N GLU A 29 -2.62 -8.03 10.14
CA GLU A 29 -1.76 -9.05 9.53
C GLU A 29 -0.95 -8.48 8.35
N LEU A 30 -1.61 -7.67 7.52
CA LEU A 30 -0.98 -7.00 6.39
C LEU A 30 -0.03 -5.89 6.85
N LEU A 31 -0.37 -5.18 7.92
CA LEU A 31 0.48 -4.16 8.52
C LEU A 31 1.79 -4.76 9.07
N VAL A 32 1.72 -5.92 9.73
CA VAL A 32 2.93 -6.63 10.18
C VAL A 32 3.84 -6.96 8.99
N HIS A 33 3.28 -7.46 7.89
CA HIS A 33 4.07 -7.68 6.67
C HIS A 33 4.64 -6.39 6.09
N LEU A 34 3.89 -5.28 6.09
CA LEU A 34 4.41 -3.98 5.66
C LEU A 34 5.67 -3.59 6.45
N PHE A 35 5.68 -3.76 7.77
CA PHE A 35 6.84 -3.49 8.61
C PHE A 35 8.02 -4.43 8.33
N GLN A 36 7.75 -5.72 8.14
CA GLN A 36 8.79 -6.68 7.77
C GLN A 36 9.41 -6.34 6.41
N LEU A 37 8.59 -5.97 5.43
CA LEU A 37 9.05 -5.57 4.10
C LEU A 37 9.86 -4.28 4.12
N ALA A 38 9.49 -3.32 4.98
CA ALA A 38 10.25 -2.09 5.21
C ALA A 38 11.67 -2.40 5.70
N GLU A 39 11.79 -3.22 6.74
CA GLU A 39 13.09 -3.61 7.29
C GLU A 39 13.91 -4.44 6.28
N LEU A 40 13.29 -5.38 5.58
CA LEU A 40 13.96 -6.17 4.54
C LEU A 40 14.41 -5.31 3.36
N ALA A 41 13.65 -4.28 2.98
CA ALA A 41 14.04 -3.34 1.94
C ALA A 41 15.30 -2.56 2.34
N LYS A 42 15.33 -2.03 3.55
CA LYS A 42 16.51 -1.37 4.12
C LYS A 42 17.74 -2.28 4.16
N GLN A 43 17.58 -3.53 4.60
CA GLN A 43 18.67 -4.51 4.60
C GLN A 43 19.13 -4.87 3.18
N CYS A 44 18.20 -4.94 2.23
CA CYS A 44 18.50 -5.16 0.82
C CYS A 44 19.34 -4.01 0.25
N GLU A 45 19.00 -2.76 0.55
CA GLU A 45 19.81 -1.59 0.15
C GLU A 45 21.24 -1.68 0.67
N VAL A 46 21.41 -1.98 1.95
CA VAL A 46 22.75 -2.14 2.54
C VAL A 46 23.51 -3.27 1.84
N ALA A 47 22.85 -4.41 1.61
CA ALA A 47 23.47 -5.53 0.91
C ALA A 47 23.89 -5.18 -0.53
N LEU A 48 23.10 -4.37 -1.25
CA LEU A 48 23.44 -3.89 -2.59
C LEU A 48 24.71 -3.01 -2.62
N THR A 49 25.09 -2.40 -1.50
CA THR A 49 26.36 -1.65 -1.39
C THR A 49 27.57 -2.56 -1.13
N MET A 50 27.35 -3.82 -0.75
CA MET A 50 28.40 -4.75 -0.35
C MET A 50 28.71 -5.76 -1.46
N LYS A 51 29.86 -5.60 -2.13
CA LYS A 51 30.26 -6.39 -3.32
C LYS A 51 30.17 -7.91 -3.17
N TRP A 52 30.42 -8.44 -1.97
CA TRP A 52 30.52 -9.88 -1.71
C TRP A 52 29.37 -10.43 -0.86
N LEU A 53 28.37 -9.61 -0.53
CA LEU A 53 27.20 -10.03 0.22
C LEU A 53 26.05 -10.34 -0.74
N THR A 54 25.39 -11.48 -0.54
CA THR A 54 24.13 -11.80 -1.23
C THR A 54 22.99 -11.64 -0.23
N PHE A 55 21.97 -10.87 -0.60
CA PHE A 55 20.77 -10.72 0.21
C PHE A 55 19.96 -12.03 0.20
N ASN A 56 19.56 -12.51 1.38
CA ASN A 56 18.76 -13.72 1.51
C ASN A 56 17.30 -13.43 1.12
N MET A 57 16.85 -13.99 0.01
CA MET A 57 15.48 -13.83 -0.52
C MET A 57 14.44 -14.72 0.17
N THR A 58 14.84 -15.64 1.06
CA THR A 58 13.91 -16.58 1.71
C THR A 58 12.77 -15.90 2.47
N PRO A 59 13.01 -14.87 3.30
CA PRO A 59 11.93 -14.18 4.02
C PRO A 59 10.91 -13.51 3.08
N ILE A 60 11.38 -12.98 1.95
CA ILE A 60 10.54 -12.34 0.93
C ILE A 60 9.59 -13.35 0.29
N THR A 61 10.10 -14.53 -0.07
CA THR A 61 9.27 -15.62 -0.62
C THR A 61 8.24 -16.13 0.39
N GLN A 62 8.59 -16.16 1.67
CA GLN A 62 7.67 -16.56 2.72
C GLN A 62 6.52 -15.56 2.89
N ILE A 63 6.84 -14.26 3.02
CA ILE A 63 5.83 -13.19 3.13
C ILE A 63 4.92 -13.20 1.89
N GLU A 64 5.47 -13.39 0.70
CA GLU A 64 4.65 -13.50 -0.51
C GLU A 64 3.67 -14.68 -0.44
N HIS A 65 4.13 -15.85 0.00
CA HIS A 65 3.26 -17.02 0.15
C HIS A 65 2.12 -16.76 1.15
N GLU A 66 2.45 -16.11 2.27
CA GLU A 66 1.49 -15.71 3.30
C GLU A 66 0.47 -14.69 2.76
N LEU A 67 0.89 -13.67 2.02
CA LEU A 67 0.01 -12.69 1.37
C LEU A 67 -0.86 -13.31 0.26
N MET A 68 -0.35 -14.30 -0.46
CA MET A 68 -1.12 -15.03 -1.48
C MET A 68 -2.15 -15.97 -0.86
N GLY A 69 -1.82 -16.59 0.28
CA GLY A 69 -2.71 -17.49 1.03
C GLY A 69 -3.64 -16.78 2.02
N TRP A 70 -3.43 -15.50 2.29
CA TRP A 70 -4.25 -14.72 3.22
C TRP A 70 -5.70 -14.66 2.76
N LYS A 71 -6.63 -14.85 3.70
CA LYS A 71 -8.07 -14.82 3.46
C LYS A 71 -8.69 -13.62 4.16
N ASN A 72 -9.45 -12.85 3.38
CA ASN A 72 -10.21 -11.73 3.91
C ASN A 72 -11.51 -12.24 4.56
N ASN A 73 -11.54 -12.28 5.89
CA ASN A 73 -12.69 -12.79 6.65
C ASN A 73 -13.79 -11.75 6.87
N VAL A 74 -13.66 -10.54 6.32
CA VAL A 74 -14.66 -9.47 6.42
C VAL A 74 -16.00 -9.98 5.88
N ASP A 75 -16.07 -10.65 4.74
CA ASP A 75 -17.35 -11.15 4.19
C ASP A 75 -17.89 -12.46 4.83
N SER A 76 -17.52 -12.79 6.07
CA SER A 76 -18.03 -14.00 6.73
C SER A 76 -19.55 -13.92 6.97
N PRO A 77 -20.34 -14.96 6.59
CA PRO A 77 -21.80 -14.96 6.67
C PRO A 77 -22.40 -14.69 8.05
N SER A 78 -21.60 -14.81 9.12
CA SER A 78 -22.01 -14.55 10.50
C SER A 78 -22.28 -13.07 10.80
N SER A 79 -21.88 -12.12 9.93
CA SER A 79 -22.10 -10.68 10.15
C SER A 79 -23.52 -10.20 9.81
N TYR A 80 -24.32 -11.00 9.10
CA TYR A 80 -25.64 -10.61 8.57
C TYR A 80 -26.82 -10.96 9.49
N ASN A 81 -26.58 -11.59 10.64
CA ASN A 81 -27.63 -12.22 11.45
C ASN A 81 -28.16 -11.37 12.60
N ASP A 82 -28.09 -10.03 12.52
CA ASP A 82 -28.86 -9.20 13.44
C ASP A 82 -30.26 -8.97 12.88
N SER A 83 -31.18 -9.83 13.27
CA SER A 83 -32.59 -9.84 12.83
C SER A 83 -33.39 -8.61 13.29
N ASN A 84 -32.75 -7.63 13.96
CA ASN A 84 -33.40 -6.43 14.50
C ASN A 84 -33.12 -5.16 13.68
N LEU A 85 -32.33 -5.24 12.60
CA LEU A 85 -32.03 -4.07 11.77
C LEU A 85 -33.19 -3.72 10.85
N THR A 86 -33.35 -2.42 10.58
CA THR A 86 -34.19 -1.95 9.47
C THR A 86 -33.52 -2.30 8.13
N ASP A 87 -34.30 -2.36 7.05
CA ASP A 87 -33.75 -2.62 5.71
C ASP A 87 -32.67 -1.59 5.33
N ASP A 88 -32.87 -0.31 5.66
CA ASP A 88 -31.92 0.76 5.38
C ASP A 88 -30.61 0.59 6.17
N ASP A 89 -30.69 0.20 7.45
CA ASP A 89 -29.51 -0.04 8.28
C ASP A 89 -28.74 -1.29 7.81
N ALA A 90 -29.45 -2.34 7.42
CA ALA A 90 -28.85 -3.56 6.86
C ALA A 90 -28.11 -3.26 5.53
N ILE A 91 -28.72 -2.46 4.66
CA ILE A 91 -28.09 -2.01 3.40
C ILE A 91 -26.82 -1.19 3.71
N LYS A 92 -26.89 -0.26 4.66
CA LYS A 92 -25.73 0.56 5.06
C LYS A 92 -24.60 -0.30 5.64
N GLN A 93 -24.93 -1.28 6.49
CA GLN A 93 -23.96 -2.21 7.07
C GLN A 93 -23.27 -3.06 5.98
N PHE A 94 -24.04 -3.63 5.05
CA PHE A 94 -23.49 -4.39 3.91
C PHE A 94 -22.48 -3.57 3.12
N HIS A 95 -22.87 -2.34 2.83
CA HIS A 95 -22.09 -1.36 2.14
C HIS A 95 -20.77 -1.00 2.84
N GLU A 96 -20.79 -0.79 4.16
CA GLU A 96 -19.59 -0.59 4.96
C GLU A 96 -18.70 -1.84 4.95
N GLN A 97 -19.30 -3.03 4.99
CA GLN A 97 -18.58 -4.29 4.94
C GLN A 97 -17.84 -4.49 3.62
N GLN A 98 -18.50 -4.20 2.50
CA GLN A 98 -17.88 -4.26 1.18
C GLN A 98 -16.74 -3.25 1.02
N ASP A 99 -16.90 -2.02 1.54
CA ASP A 99 -15.80 -1.04 1.56
C ASP A 99 -14.61 -1.56 2.38
N ARG A 100 -14.85 -2.18 3.55
CA ARG A 100 -13.79 -2.76 4.38
C ARG A 100 -13.09 -3.91 3.66
N TYR A 101 -13.86 -4.79 3.02
CA TYR A 101 -13.35 -5.94 2.27
C TYR A 101 -12.40 -5.47 1.16
N HIS A 102 -12.87 -4.56 0.32
CA HIS A 102 -12.09 -4.06 -0.81
C HIS A 102 -10.89 -3.22 -0.37
N CYS A 103 -11.00 -2.47 0.72
CA CYS A 103 -9.86 -1.76 1.30
C CYS A 103 -8.73 -2.71 1.71
N ALA A 104 -9.08 -3.79 2.41
CA ALA A 104 -8.12 -4.81 2.83
C ALA A 104 -7.47 -5.54 1.63
N GLU A 105 -8.26 -5.89 0.61
CA GLU A 105 -7.72 -6.49 -0.61
C GLU A 105 -6.81 -5.51 -1.39
N ALA A 106 -7.15 -4.22 -1.44
CA ALA A 106 -6.29 -3.21 -2.07
C ALA A 106 -4.91 -3.14 -1.39
N TRP A 107 -4.88 -3.19 -0.06
CA TRP A 107 -3.64 -3.30 0.72
C TRP A 107 -2.86 -4.57 0.38
N ARG A 108 -3.52 -5.73 0.37
CA ARG A 108 -2.88 -7.01 0.06
C ARG A 108 -2.20 -7.01 -1.31
N TYR A 109 -2.90 -6.57 -2.34
CA TYR A 109 -2.33 -6.49 -3.69
C TYR A 109 -1.27 -5.39 -3.80
N ALA A 110 -1.38 -4.30 -3.05
CA ALA A 110 -0.33 -3.28 -2.99
C ALA A 110 0.98 -3.81 -2.37
N LEU A 111 0.89 -4.65 -1.33
CA LEU A 111 2.07 -5.30 -0.74
C LEU A 111 2.70 -6.32 -1.71
N LEU A 112 1.87 -7.11 -2.40
CA LEU A 112 2.35 -8.00 -3.47
C LEU A 112 3.00 -7.22 -4.62
N LEU A 113 2.43 -6.08 -5.00
CA LEU A 113 3.00 -5.18 -6.01
C LEU A 113 4.36 -4.64 -5.56
N TYR A 114 4.46 -4.19 -4.30
CA TYR A 114 5.71 -3.73 -3.71
C TYR A 114 6.77 -4.83 -3.75
N LEU A 115 6.42 -6.05 -3.32
CA LEU A 115 7.28 -7.23 -3.34
C LEU A 115 7.84 -7.53 -4.74
N GLU A 116 6.95 -7.66 -5.71
CA GLU A 116 7.28 -7.97 -7.11
C GLU A 116 8.19 -6.90 -7.72
N TYR A 117 7.93 -5.63 -7.39
CA TYR A 117 8.67 -4.53 -7.96
C TYR A 117 10.06 -4.34 -7.33
N ILE A 118 10.14 -4.44 -6.00
CA ILE A 118 11.33 -4.07 -5.24
C ILE A 118 12.35 -5.20 -5.22
N PHE A 119 11.90 -6.43 -5.04
CA PHE A 119 12.79 -7.57 -4.78
C PHE A 119 12.95 -8.51 -5.98
N LYS A 120 12.02 -8.51 -6.94
CA LYS A 120 11.98 -9.54 -8.01
C LYS A 120 12.19 -9.00 -9.42
N SER A 121 11.60 -7.86 -9.75
CA SER A 121 11.72 -7.29 -11.09
C SER A 121 13.12 -6.72 -11.31
N ASP A 122 13.73 -7.08 -12.44
CA ASP A 122 14.79 -6.24 -13.00
C ASP A 122 14.12 -4.91 -13.35
N ARG A 123 14.44 -3.84 -12.59
CA ARG A 123 13.80 -2.50 -12.64
C ARG A 123 13.76 -1.88 -14.04
N LYS A 124 14.40 -2.51 -15.02
CA LYS A 124 14.43 -2.17 -16.44
C LYS A 124 13.20 -2.66 -17.23
N ARG A 125 12.44 -3.65 -16.76
CA ARG A 125 11.24 -4.18 -17.47
C ARG A 125 10.07 -4.38 -16.52
N ARG A 126 8.92 -3.77 -16.85
CA ARG A 126 7.65 -4.02 -16.15
C ARG A 126 7.19 -5.45 -16.42
N SER A 127 7.18 -6.30 -15.40
CA SER A 127 6.73 -7.68 -15.52
C SER A 127 5.22 -7.74 -15.79
N LEU A 128 4.74 -8.80 -16.46
CA LEU A 128 3.30 -9.06 -16.58
C LEU A 128 2.64 -9.23 -15.20
N GLY A 129 3.42 -9.64 -14.18
CA GLY A 129 2.99 -9.71 -12.79
C GLY A 129 2.64 -8.34 -12.22
N VAL A 130 3.52 -7.34 -12.41
CA VAL A 130 3.29 -5.95 -11.98
C VAL A 130 1.99 -5.40 -12.53
N ASN A 131 1.75 -5.52 -13.85
CA ASN A 131 0.51 -4.99 -14.46
C ASN A 131 -0.76 -5.65 -13.90
N LYS A 132 -0.73 -6.97 -13.65
CA LYS A 132 -1.85 -7.68 -13.03
C LYS A 132 -2.12 -7.19 -11.61
N LEU A 133 -1.08 -6.99 -10.82
CA LEU A 133 -1.19 -6.51 -9.44
C LEU A 133 -1.69 -5.06 -9.40
N VAL A 134 -1.16 -4.17 -10.25
CA VAL A 134 -1.66 -2.80 -10.44
C VAL A 134 -3.16 -2.79 -10.73
N ARG A 135 -3.60 -3.59 -11.71
CA ARG A 135 -5.02 -3.69 -12.07
C ARG A 135 -5.88 -4.09 -10.87
N LYS A 136 -5.48 -5.15 -10.17
CA LYS A 136 -6.22 -5.64 -9.00
C LYS A 136 -6.28 -4.63 -7.87
N THR A 137 -5.16 -3.98 -7.54
CA THR A 137 -5.12 -2.93 -6.53
C THR A 137 -6.09 -1.79 -6.87
N ILE A 138 -6.06 -1.28 -8.11
CA ILE A 138 -6.93 -0.18 -8.54
C ILE A 138 -8.40 -0.59 -8.57
N ASP A 139 -8.73 -1.79 -9.07
CA ASP A 139 -10.11 -2.28 -9.10
C ASP A 139 -10.70 -2.37 -7.68
N HIS A 140 -9.94 -2.85 -6.70
CA HIS A 140 -10.39 -2.84 -5.31
C HIS A 140 -10.58 -1.43 -4.74
N ILE A 141 -9.67 -0.49 -5.03
CA ILE A 141 -9.83 0.91 -4.59
C ILE A 141 -11.10 1.54 -5.20
N ARG A 142 -11.44 1.20 -6.45
CA ARG A 142 -12.66 1.66 -7.15
C ARG A 142 -13.93 1.16 -6.50
N CYS A 143 -13.92 -0.06 -5.95
CA CYS A 143 -15.09 -0.61 -5.27
C CYS A 143 -15.36 0.03 -3.90
N CYS A 144 -14.36 0.67 -3.28
CA CYS A 144 -14.59 1.47 -2.07
C CYS A 144 -15.32 2.77 -2.41
N ARG A 145 -16.39 3.09 -1.69
CA ARG A 145 -17.17 4.30 -1.95
C ARG A 145 -16.47 5.56 -1.43
N ARG A 146 -16.59 6.66 -2.19
CA ARG A 146 -16.06 8.00 -1.83
C ARG A 146 -16.68 8.62 -0.59
N THR A 147 -17.86 8.14 -0.17
CA THR A 147 -18.54 8.57 1.05
C THR A 147 -17.92 7.94 2.29
N SER A 148 -17.27 6.78 2.14
CA SER A 148 -16.59 6.09 3.23
C SER A 148 -15.23 6.71 3.54
N GLN A 149 -14.94 6.91 4.83
CA GLN A 149 -13.60 7.29 5.28
C GLN A 149 -12.58 6.17 5.01
N THR A 150 -13.03 4.94 4.81
CA THR A 150 -12.16 3.81 4.46
C THR A 150 -11.41 4.06 3.15
N GLN A 151 -12.07 4.62 2.13
CA GLN A 151 -11.40 4.88 0.86
C GLN A 151 -10.24 5.89 1.02
N LYS A 152 -10.38 6.88 1.91
CA LYS A 152 -9.32 7.88 2.20
C LYS A 152 -8.01 7.23 2.63
N GLN A 153 -8.08 6.11 3.34
CA GLN A 153 -6.91 5.42 3.90
C GLN A 153 -6.06 4.71 2.84
N LEU A 154 -6.50 4.66 1.57
CA LEU A 154 -5.85 3.93 0.49
C LEU A 154 -4.78 4.74 -0.27
N LEU A 155 -4.26 5.84 0.30
CA LEU A 155 -3.27 6.68 -0.39
C LEU A 155 -2.00 5.90 -0.75
N ILE A 156 -1.50 5.02 0.12
CA ILE A 156 -0.32 4.19 -0.16
C ILE A 156 -0.61 3.19 -1.30
N PRO A 157 -1.67 2.35 -1.24
CA PRO A 157 -2.07 1.52 -2.38
C PRO A 157 -2.25 2.29 -3.70
N VAL A 158 -2.88 3.47 -3.65
CA VAL A 158 -3.05 4.35 -4.82
C VAL A 158 -1.69 4.82 -5.36
N PHE A 159 -0.79 5.23 -4.48
CA PHE A 159 0.54 5.68 -4.89
C PHE A 159 1.34 4.57 -5.57
N LEU A 160 1.39 3.37 -4.97
CA LEU A 160 2.12 2.24 -5.52
C LEU A 160 1.57 1.81 -6.89
N ALA A 161 0.25 1.62 -7.00
CA ALA A 161 -0.35 1.20 -8.26
C ALA A 161 -0.34 2.31 -9.33
N GLY A 162 -0.58 3.56 -8.93
CA GLY A 162 -0.55 4.73 -9.82
C GLY A 162 0.84 5.03 -10.38
N SER A 163 1.90 4.75 -9.61
CA SER A 163 3.28 4.90 -10.09
C SER A 163 3.63 3.90 -11.19
N GLU A 164 3.09 2.68 -11.11
CA GLU A 164 3.42 1.60 -12.05
C GLU A 164 2.45 1.47 -13.23
N THR A 165 1.31 2.15 -13.20
CA THR A 165 0.36 2.08 -14.32
C THR A 165 0.82 2.86 -15.56
N SER A 166 0.55 2.28 -16.72
CA SER A 166 0.69 2.92 -18.04
C SER A 166 -0.66 3.09 -18.74
N ASP A 167 -1.74 2.65 -18.11
CA ASP A 167 -3.10 2.75 -18.62
C ASP A 167 -3.70 4.13 -18.28
N GLU A 168 -4.17 4.84 -19.29
CA GLU A 168 -4.64 6.22 -19.14
C GLU A 168 -5.94 6.34 -18.31
N ASP A 169 -6.82 5.32 -18.32
CA ASP A 169 -8.01 5.30 -17.48
C ASP A 169 -7.62 5.15 -16.00
N MET A 170 -6.65 4.30 -15.70
CA MET A 170 -6.10 4.14 -14.36
C MET A 170 -5.36 5.40 -13.89
N ARG A 171 -4.57 6.04 -14.76
CA ARG A 171 -3.88 7.31 -14.46
C ARG A 171 -4.85 8.41 -14.10
N ARG A 172 -5.92 8.55 -14.87
CA ARG A 172 -6.99 9.51 -14.59
C ARG A 172 -7.62 9.23 -13.23
N PHE A 173 -7.98 7.97 -12.98
CA PHE A 173 -8.59 7.57 -11.72
C PHE A 173 -7.74 7.91 -10.48
N VAL A 174 -6.45 7.59 -10.48
CA VAL A 174 -5.59 7.86 -9.31
C VAL A 174 -5.41 9.36 -9.07
N LYS A 175 -5.39 10.18 -10.14
CA LYS A 175 -5.39 11.64 -10.02
C LYS A 175 -6.70 12.18 -9.46
N GLU A 176 -7.84 11.70 -9.95
CA GLU A 176 -9.17 12.09 -9.44
C GLU A 176 -9.34 11.70 -7.97
N TYR A 177 -8.88 10.52 -7.59
CA TYR A 177 -8.85 10.08 -6.19
C TYR A 177 -8.09 11.08 -5.32
N CYS A 178 -6.89 11.48 -5.75
CA CYS A 178 -6.06 12.43 -5.02
C CYS A 178 -6.69 13.82 -4.96
N ALA A 179 -7.25 14.32 -6.06
CA ALA A 179 -7.93 15.61 -6.08
C ALA A 179 -9.11 15.64 -5.09
N TYR A 180 -9.99 14.65 -5.16
CA TYR A 180 -11.16 14.54 -4.28
C TYR A 180 -10.78 14.51 -2.80
N TRP A 181 -9.82 13.66 -2.42
CA TRP A 181 -9.40 13.55 -1.02
C TRP A 181 -8.51 14.72 -0.57
N GLY A 182 -7.79 15.37 -1.48
CA GLY A 182 -7.06 16.61 -1.20
C GLY A 182 -8.00 17.73 -0.78
N GLU A 183 -9.05 17.96 -1.56
CA GLU A 183 -10.09 18.95 -1.25
C GLU A 183 -10.84 18.60 0.04
N LYS A 184 -11.20 17.32 0.21
CA LYS A 184 -12.06 16.89 1.33
C LYS A 184 -11.34 16.76 2.67
N SER A 185 -10.07 16.35 2.69
CA SER A 185 -9.39 15.95 3.95
C SER A 185 -8.38 16.95 4.49
N ARG A 186 -8.05 18.01 3.72
CA ARG A 186 -6.97 18.98 4.02
C ARG A 186 -5.59 18.33 4.25
N TYR A 187 -5.44 17.04 3.96
CA TYR A 187 -4.17 16.35 4.11
C TYR A 187 -3.30 16.61 2.89
N SER A 188 -2.18 17.30 3.10
CA SER A 188 -1.32 17.84 2.03
C SER A 188 -0.77 16.76 1.10
N MET A 189 -0.56 15.53 1.59
CA MET A 189 -0.03 14.42 0.80
C MET A 189 -0.88 14.10 -0.43
N PHE A 190 -2.21 14.28 -0.38
CA PHE A 190 -3.08 14.08 -1.54
C PHE A 190 -2.83 15.11 -2.66
N HIS A 191 -2.28 16.29 -2.34
CA HIS A 191 -1.89 17.29 -3.34
C HIS A 191 -0.48 17.02 -3.89
N SER A 192 0.42 16.46 -3.07
CA SER A 192 1.79 16.15 -3.48
C SER A 192 1.87 14.93 -4.41
N VAL A 193 1.05 13.90 -4.17
CA VAL A 193 1.11 12.63 -4.93
C VAL A 193 0.85 12.81 -6.44
N PRO A 194 -0.14 13.60 -6.91
CA PRO A 194 -0.32 13.87 -8.34
C PRO A 194 0.91 14.46 -9.03
N VAL A 195 1.66 15.31 -8.34
CA VAL A 195 2.91 15.90 -8.87
C VAL A 195 3.98 14.82 -9.06
N LEU A 196 4.06 13.87 -8.12
CA LEU A 196 4.97 12.73 -8.24
C LEU A 196 4.57 11.84 -9.41
N PHE A 197 3.28 11.57 -9.61
CA PHE A 197 2.78 10.80 -10.75
C PHE A 197 3.20 11.42 -12.08
N ASP A 198 3.02 12.74 -12.24
CA ASP A 198 3.40 13.43 -13.47
C ASP A 198 4.89 13.28 -13.79
N GLU A 199 5.75 13.38 -12.79
CA GLU A 199 7.19 13.20 -12.98
C GLU A 199 7.56 11.74 -13.28
N ILE A 200 6.98 10.78 -12.58
CA ILE A 200 7.19 9.34 -12.81
C ILE A 200 6.78 8.98 -14.24
N TRP A 201 5.60 9.43 -14.67
CA TRP A 201 5.07 9.11 -16.00
C TRP A 201 5.82 9.81 -17.13
N ALA A 202 6.27 11.05 -16.93
CA ALA A 202 7.03 11.80 -17.93
C ALA A 202 8.46 11.28 -18.08
N THR A 203 9.12 10.91 -16.98
CA THR A 203 10.53 10.49 -17.00
C THR A 203 10.71 8.99 -17.19
N GLY A 204 9.68 8.19 -16.92
CA GLY A 204 9.78 6.73 -16.88
C GLY A 204 10.67 6.22 -15.75
N LYS A 205 11.10 7.08 -14.82
CA LYS A 205 11.86 6.68 -13.64
C LYS A 205 10.93 5.97 -12.66
N TRP A 206 11.48 4.98 -11.96
CA TRP A 206 10.77 4.39 -10.85
C TRP A 206 10.57 5.40 -9.71
N TRP A 207 9.50 5.21 -8.94
CA TRP A 207 9.05 6.19 -7.96
C TRP A 207 10.08 6.53 -6.88
N GLY A 208 10.95 5.60 -6.46
CA GLY A 208 11.95 5.86 -5.43
C GLY A 208 13.02 6.83 -5.88
N ALA A 209 13.47 6.72 -7.14
CA ALA A 209 14.40 7.70 -7.71
C ALA A 209 13.80 9.11 -7.82
N VAL A 210 12.49 9.21 -8.05
CA VAL A 210 11.78 10.50 -8.08
C VAL A 210 11.68 11.07 -6.67
N ILE A 211 11.26 10.28 -5.67
CA ILE A 211 11.18 10.71 -4.26
C ILE A 211 12.56 11.16 -3.77
N ASP A 212 13.60 10.36 -3.98
CA ASP A 212 14.97 10.67 -3.57
C ASP A 212 15.48 11.99 -4.15
N SER A 213 15.07 12.33 -5.37
CA SER A 213 15.46 13.60 -5.99
C SER A 213 14.85 14.82 -5.30
N LYS A 214 13.71 14.65 -4.60
CA LYS A 214 13.01 15.71 -3.87
C LYS A 214 13.43 15.81 -2.41
N THR A 215 13.97 14.73 -1.83
CA THR A 215 14.38 14.67 -0.42
C THR A 215 15.86 15.03 -0.20
N ARG A 216 16.69 15.05 -1.26
CA ARG A 216 18.10 15.42 -1.16
C ARG A 216 18.30 16.91 -0.82
N PRO A 217 19.09 17.25 0.23
CA PRO A 217 19.61 18.60 0.41
C PRO A 217 20.55 18.98 -0.74
N SER A 218 20.65 20.27 -1.08
CA SER A 218 21.53 20.84 -2.11
C SER A 218 22.94 20.21 -2.16
N PRO A 219 23.57 20.15 -3.35
CA PRO A 219 24.74 19.33 -3.61
C PRO A 219 25.97 19.82 -2.83
N GLY A 220 26.23 19.19 -1.68
CA GLY A 220 27.41 19.46 -0.86
C GLY A 220 27.92 18.27 -0.04
N HIS A 221 27.16 17.18 0.12
CA HIS A 221 27.59 16.04 0.96
C HIS A 221 27.14 14.69 0.38
N GLY A 222 28.12 13.87 -0.04
CA GLY A 222 28.02 12.41 -0.17
C GLY A 222 27.23 11.86 -1.36
N GLN A 223 27.78 10.85 -2.05
CA GLN A 223 27.04 9.99 -2.98
C GLN A 223 25.88 9.31 -2.22
N GLY A 224 24.66 9.79 -2.44
CA GLY A 224 23.46 9.29 -1.75
C GLY A 224 23.02 7.92 -2.24
N SER A 225 22.86 6.98 -1.32
CA SER A 225 22.14 5.71 -1.50
C SER A 225 20.70 5.97 -1.94
N THR A 226 20.17 5.07 -2.75
CA THR A 226 18.77 5.14 -3.21
C THR A 226 17.87 4.54 -2.13
N GLN A 227 16.88 5.27 -1.64
CA GLN A 227 15.93 4.76 -0.63
C GLN A 227 14.74 4.10 -1.31
N LEU A 228 14.43 2.88 -0.90
CA LEU A 228 13.19 2.20 -1.18
C LEU A 228 12.12 2.82 -0.26
N LEU A 229 10.88 2.94 -0.72
CA LEU A 229 9.77 3.37 0.14
C LEU A 229 9.71 2.41 1.32
N PHE A 230 9.73 2.96 2.52
CA PHE A 230 9.85 2.25 3.80
C PHE A 230 11.28 1.82 4.22
N GLY A 231 12.33 2.16 3.45
CA GLY A 231 13.76 1.96 3.77
C GLY A 231 14.47 3.20 4.31
#